data_AF-X1PR38-F1
#
_entry.id   AF-X1PR38-F1
#
_cell.length_a   1.000
_cell.length_b   1.000
_cell.length_c   1.000
_cell.angle_alpha   90.00
_cell.angle_beta   90.00
_cell.angle_gamma   90.00
#
_symmetry.space_group_name_H-M   'P 1'
#
loop_
_entity.id
_entity.type
_entity.pdbx_description
1 polymer ?
#
loop_
_entity_poly.entity_id
_entity_poly.type
_entity_poly.pdbx_seq_one_letter_code
_entity_poly.pdbx_strand_id
1 'polypeptide(L)'
;MNKKIKIDKLKNFFVKKPKSKTQLIDLLQSLKKTEILDNEALRMLKGVLDVSEIQARDIMIPRPQMIVVTVTADLKETLDIITKSGHSRFPVIGESRDEVIGLLLAKDI
;
A
#
# COMPACT_ATOMS: atom_id res chain seq x y z
N MET A 1 -26.81 -33.02 35.10
CA MET A 1 -26.93 -31.55 35.25
C MET A 1 -26.06 -30.83 34.20
N ASN A 2 -26.61 -30.66 33.00
CA ASN A 2 -25.95 -30.10 31.80
C ASN A 2 -26.18 -28.57 31.67
N LYS A 3 -25.63 -27.76 32.58
CA LYS A 3 -25.78 -26.29 32.51
C LYS A 3 -24.61 -25.56 31.82
N LYS A 4 -23.42 -26.17 31.68
CA LYS A 4 -22.25 -25.52 31.05
C LYS A 4 -22.30 -25.53 29.50
N ILE A 5 -22.78 -26.60 28.87
CA ILE A 5 -22.74 -26.79 27.41
C ILE A 5 -23.64 -25.80 26.64
N LYS A 6 -24.73 -25.29 27.25
CA LYS A 6 -25.63 -24.32 26.59
C LYS A 6 -25.03 -22.91 26.50
N ILE A 7 -24.10 -22.55 27.40
CA ILE A 7 -23.54 -21.19 27.48
C ILE A 7 -22.48 -20.97 26.39
N ASP A 8 -21.66 -21.99 26.10
CA ASP A 8 -20.64 -21.89 25.04
C ASP A 8 -21.27 -21.84 23.63
N LYS A 9 -22.46 -22.45 23.43
CA LYS A 9 -23.24 -22.28 22.20
C LYS A 9 -23.82 -20.87 22.03
N LEU A 10 -24.13 -20.16 23.12
CA LEU A 10 -24.58 -18.76 23.07
C LEU A 10 -23.44 -17.78 22.80
N LYS A 11 -22.23 -18.05 23.33
CA LYS A 11 -21.04 -17.23 23.08
C LYS A 11 -20.61 -17.26 21.61
N ASN A 12 -20.81 -18.39 20.93
CA ASN A 12 -20.60 -18.50 19.48
C ASN A 12 -21.77 -17.95 18.62
N PHE A 13 -22.90 -17.57 19.22
CA PHE A 13 -24.06 -17.07 18.49
C PHE A 13 -24.03 -15.53 18.30
N PHE A 14 -23.32 -14.80 19.16
CA PHE A 14 -23.31 -13.33 19.17
C PHE A 14 -22.08 -12.67 18.54
N VAL A 15 -21.04 -13.42 18.19
CA VAL A 15 -20.02 -12.92 17.26
C VAL A 15 -20.54 -13.18 15.86
N LYS A 16 -21.36 -12.26 15.32
CA LYS A 16 -21.66 -12.22 13.88
C LYS A 16 -20.34 -12.02 13.16
N LYS A 17 -19.69 -13.12 12.76
CA LYS A 17 -18.52 -13.07 11.90
C LYS A 17 -18.91 -12.29 10.64
N PRO A 18 -18.16 -11.25 10.27
CA PRO A 18 -18.48 -10.46 9.09
C PRO A 18 -18.43 -11.36 7.86
N LYS A 19 -19.47 -11.29 7.03
CA LYS A 19 -19.60 -12.08 5.79
C LYS A 19 -19.32 -11.26 4.53
N SER A 20 -19.10 -9.96 4.68
CA SER A 20 -18.74 -9.04 3.59
C SER A 20 -17.76 -7.99 4.09
N LYS A 21 -17.04 -7.36 3.14
CA LYS A 21 -16.15 -6.23 3.40
C LYS A 21 -16.87 -5.10 4.16
N THR A 22 -18.10 -4.78 3.76
CA THR A 22 -18.95 -3.79 4.43
C THR A 22 -19.19 -4.14 5.90
N GLN A 23 -19.57 -5.39 6.19
CA GLN A 23 -19.81 -5.83 7.58
C GLN A 23 -18.53 -5.81 8.42
N LEU A 24 -17.38 -6.12 7.81
CA LEU A 24 -16.09 -6.02 8.49
C LEU A 24 -15.76 -4.57 8.81
N ILE A 25 -15.98 -3.64 7.87
CA ILE A 25 -15.77 -2.20 8.09
C ILE A 25 -16.69 -1.67 9.20
N ASP A 26 -17.95 -2.07 9.24
CA ASP A 26 -18.90 -1.67 10.29
C ASP A 26 -18.45 -2.16 11.67
N LEU A 27 -17.97 -3.42 11.73
CA LEU A 27 -17.39 -3.98 12.95
C LEU A 27 -16.18 -3.16 13.41
N LEU A 28 -15.21 -2.89 12.53
CA LEU A 28 -14.04 -2.09 12.85
C LEU A 28 -14.41 -0.68 13.34
N GLN A 29 -15.43 -0.05 12.76
CA GLN A 29 -15.94 1.24 13.22
C GLN A 29 -16.57 1.16 14.61
N SER A 30 -17.29 0.08 14.92
CA SER A 30 -17.85 -0.14 16.26
C SER A 30 -16.74 -0.31 17.32
N LEU A 31 -15.67 -1.03 16.99
CA LEU A 31 -14.51 -1.21 17.88
C LEU A 31 -13.78 0.10 18.18
N LYS A 32 -13.74 1.04 17.21
CA LYS A 32 -13.27 2.40 17.46
C LYS A 32 -14.17 3.14 18.46
N LYS A 33 -15.50 3.03 18.32
CA LYS A 33 -16.46 3.70 19.23
C LYS A 33 -16.36 3.19 20.67
N THR A 34 -15.99 1.93 20.85
CA THR A 34 -15.74 1.33 22.17
C THR A 34 -14.31 1.51 22.66
N GLU A 35 -13.50 2.35 21.98
CA GLU A 35 -12.10 2.65 22.32
C GLU A 35 -11.16 1.43 22.34
N ILE A 36 -11.56 0.32 21.70
CA ILE A 36 -10.72 -0.87 21.52
C ILE A 36 -9.70 -0.64 20.40
N LEU A 37 -10.10 0.15 19.39
CA LEU A 37 -9.23 0.61 18.31
C LEU A 37 -9.11 2.13 18.36
N ASP A 38 -7.91 2.64 18.16
CA ASP A 38 -7.70 4.06 17.93
C ASP A 38 -7.94 4.42 16.45
N ASN A 39 -7.77 5.72 16.14
CA ASN A 39 -7.93 6.24 14.79
C ASN A 39 -6.89 5.69 13.80
N GLU A 40 -5.67 5.45 14.27
CA GLU A 40 -4.56 5.01 13.43
C GLU A 40 -4.76 3.56 13.02
N ALA A 41 -5.06 2.68 13.97
CA ALA A 41 -5.38 1.28 13.75
C ALA A 41 -6.58 1.12 12.83
N LEU A 42 -7.65 1.90 13.01
CA LEU A 42 -8.81 1.88 12.11
C LEU A 42 -8.42 2.29 10.68
N ARG A 43 -7.61 3.36 10.54
CA ARG A 43 -7.13 3.85 9.24
C ARG A 43 -6.28 2.80 8.53
N MET A 44 -5.35 2.17 9.25
CA MET A 44 -4.49 1.11 8.73
C MET A 44 -5.31 -0.09 8.26
N LEU A 45 -6.24 -0.57 9.09
CA LEU A 45 -7.08 -1.73 8.74
C LEU A 45 -7.98 -1.45 7.54
N LYS A 46 -8.57 -0.26 7.44
CA LYS A 46 -9.30 0.15 6.23
C LYS A 46 -8.38 0.18 5.00
N GLY A 47 -7.20 0.79 5.13
CA GLY A 47 -6.22 0.83 4.05
C GLY A 47 -5.82 -0.55 3.54
N VAL A 48 -5.61 -1.53 4.42
CA VAL A 48 -5.32 -2.92 4.02
C VAL A 48 -6.45 -3.54 3.21
N LEU A 49 -7.70 -3.31 3.62
CA LEU A 49 -8.88 -3.80 2.89
C LEU A 49 -9.07 -3.10 1.54
N ASP A 50 -8.60 -1.86 1.39
CA ASP A 50 -8.67 -1.12 0.13
C ASP A 50 -7.55 -1.56 -0.82
N VAL A 51 -6.33 -1.76 -0.32
CA VAL A 51 -5.17 -2.22 -1.11
C VAL A 51 -5.41 -3.53 -1.84
N SER A 52 -6.23 -4.45 -1.30
CA SER A 52 -6.55 -5.70 -2.00
C SER A 52 -7.32 -5.51 -3.32
N GLU A 53 -7.89 -4.33 -3.55
CA GLU A 53 -8.65 -4.00 -4.76
C GLU A 53 -7.90 -3.02 -5.69
N ILE A 54 -6.79 -2.44 -5.22
CA ILE A 54 -5.99 -1.47 -5.99
C ILE A 54 -5.14 -2.20 -7.03
N GLN A 55 -5.15 -1.69 -8.27
CA GLN A 55 -4.28 -2.15 -9.35
C GLN A 55 -3.10 -1.20 -9.54
N ALA A 56 -2.01 -1.68 -10.16
CA ALA A 56 -0.81 -0.87 -10.39
C ALA A 56 -1.11 0.46 -11.11
N ARG A 57 -2.04 0.45 -12.09
CA ARG A 57 -2.45 1.66 -12.82
C ARG A 57 -3.10 2.73 -11.94
N ASP A 58 -3.64 2.36 -10.79
CA ASP A 58 -4.36 3.27 -9.90
C ASP A 58 -3.40 4.10 -9.04
N ILE A 59 -2.14 3.64 -8.89
CA ILE A 59 -1.12 4.26 -8.02
C ILE A 59 0.23 4.53 -8.71
N MET A 60 0.44 4.04 -9.94
CA MET A 60 1.70 4.25 -10.64
C MET A 60 1.92 5.73 -11.01
N ILE A 61 3.17 6.15 -11.11
CA ILE A 61 3.52 7.41 -11.75
C ILE A 61 3.36 7.23 -13.27
N PRO A 62 2.52 8.04 -13.96
CA PRO A 62 2.36 7.94 -15.40
C PRO A 62 3.69 8.09 -16.13
N ARG A 63 3.92 7.28 -17.19
CA ARG A 63 5.18 7.27 -17.96
C ARG A 63 5.73 8.66 -18.33
N PRO A 64 4.91 9.62 -18.82
CA PRO A 64 5.40 10.95 -19.17
C PRO A 64 5.89 11.79 -17.97
N GLN A 65 5.46 11.43 -16.76
CA GLN A 65 5.78 12.14 -15.52
C GLN A 65 6.94 11.50 -14.75
N MET A 66 7.41 10.32 -15.18
CA MET A 66 8.55 9.67 -14.53
C MET A 66 9.82 10.48 -14.72
N ILE A 67 10.60 10.66 -13.67
CA ILE A 67 11.99 11.13 -13.77
C ILE A 67 12.86 9.92 -14.10
N VAL A 68 13.64 10.03 -15.16
CA VAL A 68 14.44 8.92 -15.73
C VAL A 68 15.86 9.39 -15.99
N VAL A 69 16.78 8.45 -16.11
CA VAL A 69 18.18 8.68 -16.51
C VAL A 69 18.39 7.99 -17.85
N THR A 70 19.06 8.63 -18.81
CA THR A 70 19.42 7.99 -20.08
C THR A 70 20.68 7.17 -19.91
N VAL A 71 20.81 6.06 -20.63
CA VAL A 71 22.02 5.20 -20.59
C VAL A 71 23.29 5.94 -21.02
N THR A 72 23.12 7.00 -21.82
CA THR A 72 24.19 7.85 -22.32
C THR A 72 24.49 9.06 -21.42
N ALA A 73 23.74 9.26 -20.32
CA ALA A 73 23.95 10.38 -19.42
C ALA A 73 25.32 10.28 -18.75
N ASP A 74 26.02 11.40 -18.64
CA ASP A 74 27.27 11.44 -17.90
C ASP A 74 27.02 11.49 -16.38
N LEU A 75 28.11 11.36 -15.61
CA LEU A 75 28.02 11.36 -14.15
C LEU A 75 27.46 12.69 -13.60
N LYS A 76 27.80 13.81 -14.22
CA LYS A 76 27.37 15.13 -13.74
C LYS A 76 25.88 15.33 -13.98
N GLU A 77 25.40 15.00 -15.17
CA GLU A 77 23.97 15.01 -15.51
C GLU A 77 23.17 14.10 -14.59
N THR A 78 23.69 12.91 -14.32
CA THR A 78 23.05 11.94 -13.43
C THR A 78 22.97 12.47 -11.99
N LEU A 79 24.06 13.04 -11.46
CA LEU A 79 24.08 13.66 -10.12
C LEU A 79 23.12 14.85 -10.02
N ASP A 80 23.03 15.66 -11.08
CA ASP A 80 22.09 16.78 -11.18
C ASP A 80 20.64 16.28 -11.10
N ILE A 81 20.29 15.20 -11.80
CA ILE A 81 18.96 14.59 -11.75
C ILE A 81 18.66 14.08 -10.33
N ILE A 82 19.60 13.34 -9.73
CA ILE A 82 19.43 12.74 -8.40
C ILE A 82 19.22 13.82 -7.34
N THR A 83 20.08 14.84 -7.31
CA THR A 83 20.04 15.88 -6.28
C THR A 83 18.83 16.80 -6.42
N LYS A 84 18.39 17.09 -7.65
CA LYS A 84 17.20 17.93 -7.89
C LYS A 84 15.89 17.19 -7.57
N SER A 85 15.81 15.88 -7.84
CA SER A 85 14.56 15.13 -7.61
C SER A 85 14.43 14.58 -6.19
N GLY A 86 15.54 14.31 -5.51
CA GLY A 86 15.57 13.69 -4.18
C GLY A 86 15.02 12.26 -4.15
N HIS A 87 14.99 11.56 -5.30
CA HIS A 87 14.52 10.17 -5.37
C HIS A 87 15.66 9.19 -5.14
N SER A 88 15.34 8.00 -4.62
CA SER A 88 16.35 6.96 -4.37
C SER A 88 16.58 6.03 -5.57
N ARG A 89 15.65 5.99 -6.53
CA ARG A 89 15.63 5.03 -7.65
C ARG A 89 15.15 5.71 -8.92
N PHE A 90 15.82 5.41 -10.03
CA PHE A 90 15.57 6.01 -11.33
C PHE A 90 15.52 4.92 -12.41
N PRO A 91 14.45 4.81 -13.20
CA PRO A 91 14.47 4.00 -14.41
C PRO A 91 15.57 4.51 -15.35
N VAL A 92 16.38 3.58 -15.85
CA VAL A 92 17.38 3.87 -16.89
C VAL A 92 16.77 3.54 -18.23
N ILE A 93 16.76 4.51 -19.14
CA ILE A 93 16.17 4.38 -20.47
C ILE A 93 17.24 4.37 -21.58
N GLY A 94 16.95 3.67 -22.67
CA GLY A 94 17.74 3.68 -23.90
C GLY A 94 17.44 4.90 -24.77
N GLU A 95 17.11 4.67 -26.04
CA GLU A 95 16.82 5.74 -27.01
C GLU A 95 15.43 6.36 -26.82
N SER A 96 14.51 5.61 -26.22
CA SER A 96 13.13 6.03 -25.95
C SER A 96 12.74 5.74 -24.50
N ARG A 97 11.77 6.50 -23.97
CA ARG A 97 11.16 6.23 -22.64
C ARG A 97 10.44 4.89 -22.58
N ASP A 98 10.09 4.31 -23.72
CA ASP A 98 9.49 2.98 -23.81
C ASP A 98 10.51 1.85 -23.61
N GLU A 99 11.80 2.16 -23.73
CA GLU A 99 12.89 1.22 -23.58
C GLU A 99 13.55 1.39 -22.21
N VAL A 100 12.97 0.74 -21.19
CA VAL A 100 13.58 0.69 -19.86
C VAL A 100 14.57 -0.48 -19.81
N ILE A 101 15.87 -0.15 -19.75
CA ILE A 101 16.94 -1.15 -19.76
C ILE A 101 17.42 -1.54 -18.35
N GLY A 102 17.04 -0.75 -17.33
CA GLY A 102 17.47 -1.02 -15.97
C GLY A 102 16.94 -0.03 -14.94
N LEU A 103 17.53 -0.11 -13.74
CA LEU A 103 17.21 0.74 -12.60
C LEU A 103 18.50 1.21 -11.94
N LEU A 104 18.67 2.51 -11.83
CA LEU A 104 19.77 3.13 -11.11
C LEU A 104 19.33 3.46 -9.68
N LEU A 105 20.14 3.07 -8.70
CA LEU A 105 19.96 3.46 -7.30
C LEU A 105 20.88 4.64 -7.00
N ALA A 106 20.33 5.69 -6.39
CA ALA A 106 21.09 6.89 -6.04
C ALA A 106 22.30 6.60 -5.11
N LYS A 107 22.20 5.56 -4.28
CA LYS A 107 23.25 5.17 -3.33
C LYS A 107 24.46 4.48 -3.96
N ASP A 108 24.34 4.05 -5.22
CA ASP A 108 25.38 3.27 -5.92
C ASP A 108 26.25 4.15 -6.82
N ILE A 109 25.99 5.46 -6.82
CA ILE A 109 26.84 6.51 -7.42
C ILE A 109 27.68 7.15 -6.32
#